data_AF-A0A7W2FNN6-F1
#
_entry.id   AF-A0A7W2FNN6-F1
#
_cell.length_a   1.000
_cell.length_b   1.000
_cell.length_c   1.000
_cell.angle_alpha   90.00
_cell.angle_beta   90.00
_cell.angle_gamma   90.00
#
_symmetry.space_group_name_H-M   'P 1'
#
loop_
_entity.id
_entity.type
_entity.pdbx_description
1 polymer ?
#
loop_
_entity_poly.entity_id
_entity_poly.type
_entity_poly.pdbx_seq_one_letter_code
_entity_poly.pdbx_strand_id
1 'polypeptide(L)'
;MNKMFIAAAATSVLLLAGCASGPDEATTAKLDELSNQVSQLSQDVQALNSDVQKSGSAAMAAQEEAARANERIDNIAQSYTK
;
A
#
# COMPACT_ATOMS: atom_id res chain seq x y z
N MET A 1 8.51 -14.60 -3.28
CA MET A 1 8.84 -14.51 -4.73
C MET A 1 7.71 -13.75 -5.40
N ASN A 2 7.94 -12.50 -5.83
CA ASN A 2 7.09 -11.77 -6.81
C ASN A 2 7.55 -10.33 -7.14
N LYS A 3 8.60 -9.81 -6.50
CA LYS A 3 9.10 -8.44 -6.78
C LYS A 3 9.97 -8.35 -8.05
N MET A 4 10.49 -9.48 -8.54
CA MET A 4 11.40 -9.52 -9.70
C MET A 4 10.67 -9.51 -11.05
N PHE A 5 9.39 -9.91 -11.10
CA PHE A 5 8.67 -10.01 -12.38
C PHE A 5 8.23 -8.64 -12.93
N ILE A 6 7.92 -7.68 -12.06
CA ILE A 6 7.52 -6.34 -12.50
C ILE A 6 8.73 -5.54 -13.02
N ALA A 7 9.93 -5.79 -12.51
CA ALA A 7 11.16 -5.15 -12.96
C ALA A 7 11.64 -5.67 -14.34
N ALA A 8 11.32 -6.92 -14.70
CA ALA A 8 11.81 -7.55 -15.93
C ALA A 8 10.99 -7.20 -17.18
N ALA A 9 9.72 -6.82 -17.04
CA ALA A 9 8.85 -6.58 -18.20
C ALA A 9 9.09 -5.22 -18.90
N ALA A 10 9.69 -4.25 -18.19
CA ALA A 10 9.93 -2.91 -18.76
C ALA A 10 11.25 -2.79 -19.54
N THR A 11 12.16 -3.77 -19.42
CA THR A 11 13.53 -3.65 -19.95
C THR A 11 13.76 -4.35 -21.29
N SER A 12 12.89 -5.26 -21.72
CA SER A 12 13.15 -6.11 -22.90
C SER A 12 12.85 -5.47 -24.26
N VAL A 13 12.09 -4.36 -24.35
CA VAL A 13 11.76 -3.71 -25.64
C VAL A 13 12.76 -2.63 -26.03
N LEU A 14 13.57 -2.13 -25.09
CA LEU A 14 14.53 -1.04 -25.33
C LEU A 14 15.95 -1.53 -25.67
N LEU A 15 16.22 -2.83 -25.55
CA LEU A 15 17.59 -3.37 -25.62
C LEU A 15 17.99 -3.93 -27.00
N LEU A 16 17.12 -3.97 -28.00
CA LEU A 16 17.43 -4.62 -29.29
C LEU A 16 17.93 -3.69 -30.41
N ALA A 17 18.10 -2.38 -30.19
CA ALA A 17 18.60 -1.47 -31.24
C ALA A 17 19.48 -0.27 -30.81
N GLY A 18 19.83 -0.10 -29.52
CA GLY A 18 20.32 1.19 -29.00
C GLY A 18 21.74 1.26 -28.40
N CYS A 19 22.59 0.24 -28.52
CA CYS A 19 23.87 0.19 -27.79
C CYS A 19 25.02 1.03 -28.42
N ALA A 20 24.74 2.21 -28.99
CA ALA A 20 25.78 3.12 -29.50
C ALA A 20 25.44 4.62 -29.41
N SER A 21 24.21 5.00 -29.06
CA SER A 21 23.82 6.40 -28.90
C SER A 21 22.77 6.46 -27.80
N GLY A 22 22.89 7.40 -26.86
CA GLY A 22 21.97 7.52 -25.72
C GLY A 22 20.51 7.68 -26.13
N PRO A 23 19.58 7.68 -25.15
CA PRO A 23 18.16 7.92 -25.42
C PRO A 23 17.96 9.19 -26.23
N ASP A 24 17.13 9.14 -27.27
CA ASP A 24 16.71 10.36 -27.98
C ASP A 24 15.85 11.27 -27.06
N GLU A 25 15.62 12.51 -27.48
CA GLU A 25 14.87 13.51 -26.69
C GLU A 25 13.45 13.01 -26.33
N ALA A 26 12.79 12.31 -27.27
CA ALA A 26 11.47 11.75 -27.05
C ALA A 26 11.47 10.64 -25.99
N THR A 27 12.51 9.80 -25.97
CA THR A 27 12.71 8.76 -24.96
C THR A 27 13.04 9.39 -23.61
N THR A 28 13.86 10.45 -23.57
CA THR A 28 14.20 11.17 -22.35
C THR A 28 12.97 11.82 -21.71
N ALA A 29 12.13 12.49 -22.49
CA ALA A 29 10.88 13.08 -22.00
C ALA A 29 9.93 12.03 -21.41
N LYS A 30 9.84 10.85 -22.02
CA LYS A 30 9.05 9.73 -21.47
C LYS A 30 9.65 9.18 -20.17
N LEU A 31 10.98 9.14 -20.04
CA LEU A 31 11.64 8.71 -18.81
C LEU A 31 11.39 9.69 -17.66
N ASP A 32 11.42 10.99 -17.92
CA ASP A 32 11.10 12.02 -16.93
C ASP A 32 9.64 11.91 -16.46
N GLU A 33 8.71 11.72 -17.40
CA GLU A 33 7.30 11.49 -17.10
C GLU A 33 7.09 10.22 -16.25
N LEU A 34 7.72 9.10 -16.62
CA LEU A 34 7.68 7.88 -15.82
C LEU A 34 8.27 8.10 -14.42
N SER A 35 9.37 8.84 -14.30
CA SER A 35 10.00 9.17 -13.03
C SER A 35 9.04 9.95 -12.12
N ASN A 36 8.34 10.94 -12.68
CA ASN A 36 7.33 11.71 -11.97
C ASN A 36 6.16 10.83 -11.51
N GLN A 37 5.64 9.96 -12.38
CA GLN A 37 4.57 9.03 -12.03
C GLN A 37 4.98 8.06 -10.92
N VAL A 38 6.21 7.54 -10.97
CA VAL A 38 6.74 6.65 -9.92
C VAL A 38 6.92 7.40 -8.60
N SER A 39 7.38 8.65 -8.65
CA SER A 39 7.50 9.50 -7.46
C SER A 39 6.12 9.77 -6.83
N GLN A 40 5.11 10.07 -7.63
CA GLN A 40 3.74 10.25 -7.16
C GLN A 40 3.18 8.96 -6.56
N LEU A 41 3.32 7.83 -7.26
CA LEU A 41 2.85 6.54 -6.77
C LEU A 41 3.52 6.15 -5.44
N SER A 42 4.81 6.45 -5.27
CA SER A 42 5.53 6.23 -4.02
C SER A 42 4.94 7.04 -2.86
N GLN A 43 4.51 8.28 -3.12
CA GLN A 43 3.84 9.12 -2.12
C GLN A 43 2.45 8.57 -1.77
N ASP A 44 1.67 8.17 -2.78
CA ASP A 44 0.33 7.60 -2.58
C ASP A 44 0.39 6.29 -1.77
N VAL A 45 1.38 5.44 -2.04
CA VAL A 45 1.59 4.19 -1.28
C VAL A 45 1.96 4.48 0.17
N GLN A 46 2.76 5.51 0.44
CA GLN A 46 3.10 5.90 1.82
C GLN A 46 1.87 6.42 2.57
N ALA A 47 1.05 7.26 1.91
CA ALA A 47 -0.20 7.75 2.48
C ALA A 47 -1.17 6.59 2.78
N LEU A 48 -1.36 5.68 1.83
CA LEU A 48 -2.20 4.50 2.00
C LEU A 48 -1.74 3.61 3.17
N ASN A 49 -0.43 3.40 3.32
CA ASN A 49 0.12 2.63 4.44
C ASN A 49 -0.20 3.31 5.78
N SER A 50 -0.09 4.63 5.86
CA SER A 50 -0.48 5.39 7.05
C SER A 50 -1.97 5.18 7.39
N ASP A 51 -2.84 5.23 6.39
CA ASP A 51 -4.28 5.08 6.60
C ASP A 51 -4.67 3.65 6.98
N VAL A 52 -4.00 2.63 6.42
CA VAL A 52 -4.16 1.23 6.85
C VAL A 52 -3.77 1.06 8.32
N GLN A 53 -2.67 1.66 8.76
CA GLN A 53 -2.26 1.60 10.17
C GLN A 53 -3.29 2.27 11.10
N LYS A 54 -3.81 3.45 10.72
CA LYS A 54 -4.87 4.11 11.48
C LYS A 54 -6.14 3.26 11.55
N SER A 55 -6.53 2.64 10.43
CA SER A 55 -7.70 1.76 10.37
C SER A 55 -7.52 0.53 11.27
N GLY A 56 -6.33 -0.08 11.26
CA GLY A 56 -6.00 -1.18 12.16
C GLY A 56 -6.11 -0.79 13.64
N SER A 57 -5.57 0.37 14.02
CA SER A 57 -5.69 0.90 15.39
C SER A 57 -7.15 1.16 15.79
N ALA A 58 -7.95 1.74 14.90
CA ALA A 58 -9.37 1.95 15.14
C ALA A 58 -10.15 0.65 15.32
N ALA A 59 -9.82 -0.38 14.51
CA ALA A 59 -10.43 -1.70 14.62
C ALA A 59 -10.11 -2.40 15.95
N MET A 60 -8.85 -2.32 16.42
CA MET A 60 -8.45 -2.84 17.73
C MET A 60 -9.20 -2.13 18.87
N ALA A 61 -9.27 -0.80 18.83
CA ALA A 61 -10.02 -0.03 19.83
C ALA A 61 -11.51 -0.40 19.86
N ALA A 62 -12.13 -0.59 18.68
CA ALA A 62 -13.52 -1.03 18.57
C ALA A 62 -13.72 -2.46 19.13
N GLN A 63 -12.78 -3.36 18.86
CA GLN A 63 -12.79 -4.73 19.40
C GLN A 63 -12.70 -4.73 20.94
N GLU A 64 -11.80 -3.93 21.51
CA GLU A 64 -11.64 -3.82 22.96
C GLU A 64 -12.88 -3.23 23.65
N GLU A 65 -13.52 -2.23 23.04
CA GLU A 65 -14.76 -1.66 23.56
C GLU A 65 -15.92 -2.68 23.48
N ALA A 66 -16.01 -3.44 22.38
CA ALA A 66 -17.01 -4.50 22.24
C ALA A 66 -16.80 -5.60 23.31
N ALA A 67 -15.55 -5.98 23.58
CA ALA A 67 -15.24 -6.94 24.64
C ALA A 67 -15.66 -6.42 26.03
N ARG A 68 -15.36 -5.16 26.35
CA ARG A 68 -15.79 -4.52 27.61
C ARG A 68 -17.31 -4.40 27.71
N ALA A 69 -18.00 -4.11 26.60
CA ALA A 69 -19.45 -4.08 26.56
C ALA A 69 -20.06 -5.48 26.83
N ASN A 70 -19.48 -6.54 26.26
CA ASN A 70 -19.90 -7.91 26.51
C ASN A 70 -19.69 -8.30 27.97
N GLU A 71 -18.53 -7.96 28.56
CA GLU A 71 -18.28 -8.22 29.98
C GLU A 71 -19.32 -7.53 30.89
N ARG A 72 -19.72 -6.30 30.54
CA ARG A 72 -20.80 -5.60 31.25
C ARG A 72 -22.14 -6.32 31.11
N ILE A 73 -22.46 -6.82 29.91
CA ILE A 73 -23.69 -7.61 29.66
C ILE A 73 -23.68 -8.91 30.47
N ASP A 74 -22.56 -9.62 30.51
CA ASP A 74 -22.43 -10.89 31.23
C ASP A 74 -22.61 -10.70 32.73
N ASN A 75 -21.99 -9.65 33.30
CA ASN A 75 -22.15 -9.30 34.71
C ASN A 75 -23.61 -8.96 35.05
N ILE A 76 -24.30 -8.22 34.16
CA ILE A 76 -25.71 -7.92 34.29
C ILE A 76 -26.54 -9.21 34.25
N ALA A 77 -26.35 -10.06 33.24
CA ALA A 77 -27.10 -11.30 33.08
C ALA A 77 -26.98 -12.19 34.32
N GLN A 78 -25.76 -12.36 34.84
CA GLN A 78 -25.50 -13.11 36.08
C GLN A 78 -26.18 -12.50 37.31
N SER A 79 -26.26 -11.17 37.40
CA SER A 79 -26.92 -10.50 38.52
C SER A 79 -28.45 -10.71 38.55
N TYR A 80 -29.07 -10.95 37.38
CA TYR A 80 -30.52 -11.16 37.23
C TYR A 80 -30.95 -12.63 37.19
N THR A 81 -30.01 -13.58 37.16
CA THR A 81 -30.31 -15.03 37.22
C THR A 81 -30.15 -15.64 38.62
N LYS A 82 -30.02 -14.80 39.67
CA LYS A 82 -30.08 -15.26 41.06
C LYS A 82 -31.51 -15.42 41.58
#